data_AF-A0A537Q5D6-F1
#
_entry.id   AF-A0A537Q5D6-F1
#
_cell.length_a   1.000
_cell.length_b   1.000
_cell.length_c   1.000
_cell.angle_alpha   90.00
_cell.angle_beta   90.00
_cell.angle_gamma   90.00
#
_symmetry.space_group_name_H-M   'P 1'
#
loop_
_entity.id
_entity.type
_entity.pdbx_description
1 polymer ?
#
loop_
_entity_poly.entity_id
_entity_poly.type
_entity_poly.pdbx_seq_one_letter_code
_entity_poly.pdbx_strand_id
1 'polypeptide(L)'
;GLVRALIGIALFAGAYQAEVIRGGLQAIPRGQGEAASALGLSWWKTTALIVMPQALRHVIPGLVNSFIALFKDTSLVSIVALFDLLGSLRASFSDPVWAPPTTLFTGFAFTG
;
A
#
# COMPACT_ATOMS: atom_id res chain seq x y z
N GLY A 1 -5.55 10.44 -18.47
CA GLY A 1 -5.18 9.02 -18.25
C GLY A 1 -5.09 8.70 -16.77
N LEU A 2 -4.10 9.30 -16.08
CA LEU A 2 -3.76 9.00 -14.69
C LEU A 2 -4.94 9.03 -13.70
N VAL A 3 -5.78 10.07 -13.72
CA VAL A 3 -6.93 10.18 -12.80
C VAL A 3 -7.92 9.03 -12.98
N ARG A 4 -8.19 8.58 -14.22
CA ARG A 4 -9.08 7.44 -14.48
C ARG A 4 -8.49 6.13 -13.96
N ALA A 5 -7.18 5.94 -14.13
CA ALA A 5 -6.47 4.78 -13.59
C ALA A 5 -6.50 4.77 -12.06
N LEU A 6 -6.29 5.93 -11.42
CA LEU A 6 -6.38 6.08 -9.97
C LEU A 6 -7.77 5.75 -9.43
N ILE A 7 -8.82 6.22 -10.09
CA ILE A 7 -10.21 5.89 -9.71
C ILE A 7 -10.44 4.37 -9.82
N GLY A 8 -9.99 3.73 -10.91
CA GLY A 8 -10.13 2.28 -11.09
C GLY A 8 -9.42 1.48 -9.99
N ILE A 9 -8.18 1.86 -9.66
CA ILE A 9 -7.40 1.22 -8.58
C ILE A 9 -8.06 1.45 -7.22
N ALA A 10 -8.54 2.66 -6.94
CA ALA A 10 -9.19 2.98 -5.67
C ALA A 10 -10.49 2.17 -5.46
N LEU A 11 -11.31 2.03 -6.50
CA LEU A 11 -12.52 1.21 -6.44
C LEU A 11 -12.20 -0.27 -6.21
N PHE A 12 -11.20 -0.80 -6.92
CA PHE A 12 -10.76 -2.18 -6.74
C PHE A 12 -10.23 -2.43 -5.33
N ALA A 13 -9.34 -1.56 -4.84
CA ALA A 13 -8.79 -1.64 -3.50
C ALA A 13 -9.89 -1.51 -2.43
N GLY A 14 -10.86 -0.62 -2.64
CA GLY A 14 -12.02 -0.47 -1.77
C GLY A 14 -12.88 -1.73 -1.71
N ALA A 15 -13.16 -2.36 -2.86
CA ALA A 15 -13.90 -3.62 -2.93
C ALA A 15 -13.17 -4.77 -2.22
N TYR A 16 -11.86 -4.89 -2.44
CA TYR A 16 -11.03 -5.87 -1.74
C TYR A 16 -11.08 -5.66 -0.22
N GLN A 17 -10.98 -4.40 0.23
CA GLN A 17 -11.02 -4.10 1.65
C GLN A 17 -12.41 -4.35 2.27
N ALA A 18 -13.47 -4.09 1.52
CA ALA A 18 -14.84 -4.41 1.93
C ALA A 18 -15.04 -5.92 2.11
N GLU A 19 -14.47 -6.74 1.24
CA GLU A 19 -14.51 -8.21 1.33
C GLU A 19 -13.80 -8.72 2.58
N VAL A 20 -12.66 -8.14 2.94
CA VAL A 20 -11.95 -8.44 4.19
C VAL A 20 -12.80 -8.10 5.42
N ILE A 21 -13.48 -6.94 5.41
CA ILE A 21 -14.38 -6.54 6.50
C ILE A 21 -15.60 -7.48 6.57
N ARG A 22 -16.16 -7.85 5.41
CA ARG A 22 -17.26 -8.82 5.29
C ARG A 22 -16.86 -10.19 5.84
N GLY A 23 -15.65 -10.66 5.55
CA GLY A 23 -15.08 -11.89 6.11
C GLY A 23 -14.98 -11.82 7.63
N GLY A 24 -14.58 -10.66 8.18
CA GLY A 24 -14.56 -10.44 9.63
C GLY A 24 -15.94 -10.40 10.28
N LEU A 25 -16.94 -9.85 9.60
CA LEU A 25 -18.34 -9.91 10.05
C LEU A 25 -18.87 -11.35 10.07
N GLN A 26 -18.49 -12.17 9.09
CA GLN A 26 -18.88 -13.58 9.03
C GLN A 26 -18.17 -14.46 10.05
N ALA A 27 -17.02 -14.03 10.57
CA ALA A 27 -16.32 -14.73 11.64
C ALA A 27 -17.06 -14.66 13.00
N ILE A 28 -18.06 -13.79 13.14
CA ILE A 28 -18.81 -13.63 14.38
C ILE A 28 -19.75 -14.83 14.60
N PRO A 29 -19.69 -15.49 15.77
CA PRO A 29 -20.60 -16.58 16.10
C PRO A 29 -22.06 -16.13 16.06
N ARG A 30 -22.92 -16.91 15.39
CA ARG A 30 -24.37 -16.61 15.26
C ARG A 30 -25.07 -16.47 16.61
N GLY A 31 -24.57 -17.16 17.65
CA GLY A 31 -25.09 -17.08 19.02
C GLY A 31 -25.06 -15.68 19.64
N GLN A 32 -24.21 -14.76 19.17
CA GLN A 32 -24.22 -13.36 19.63
C GLN A 32 -25.53 -12.64 19.25
N GLY A 33 -26.04 -12.91 18.04
CA GLY A 33 -27.31 -12.37 17.58
C GLY A 33 -28.51 -13.00 18.30
N GLU A 34 -28.45 -14.31 18.53
CA GLU A 34 -29.48 -15.05 19.27
C GLU A 34 -29.55 -14.58 20.73
N ALA A 35 -28.40 -14.44 21.42
CA ALA A 35 -28.32 -13.90 22.77
C ALA A 35 -28.86 -12.47 22.87
N ALA A 36 -28.52 -11.61 21.91
CA ALA A 36 -29.03 -10.25 21.86
C ALA A 36 -30.56 -10.21 21.68
N SER A 37 -31.11 -11.12 20.87
CA SER A 37 -32.57 -11.26 20.69
C SER A 37 -33.26 -11.77 21.96
N ALA A 38 -32.64 -12.70 22.70
CA ALA A 38 -33.14 -13.20 23.98
C ALA A 38 -33.16 -12.10 25.06
N LEU A 39 -32.28 -11.11 24.96
CA LEU A 39 -32.26 -9.90 25.79
C LEU A 39 -33.20 -8.79 25.29
N GLY A 40 -33.97 -9.02 24.23
CA GLY A 40 -34.92 -8.06 23.67
C GLY A 40 -34.27 -6.88 22.93
N LEU A 41 -33.01 -7.01 22.49
CA LEU A 41 -32.33 -5.95 21.74
C LEU A 41 -32.86 -5.86 20.31
N SER A 42 -33.08 -4.63 19.83
CA SER A 42 -33.43 -4.39 18.43
C SER A 42 -32.22 -4.65 17.53
N TRP A 43 -32.48 -5.00 16.27
CA TRP A 43 -31.42 -5.29 15.28
C TRP A 43 -30.35 -4.21 15.19
N TRP A 44 -30.74 -2.93 15.22
CA TRP A 44 -29.80 -1.81 15.21
C TRP A 44 -28.89 -1.77 16.44
N LYS A 45 -29.42 -2.06 17.63
CA LYS A 45 -28.62 -2.14 18.86
C LYS A 45 -27.68 -3.33 18.83
N THR A 46 -28.17 -4.50 18.41
CA THR A 46 -27.36 -5.71 18.25
C THR A 46 -26.22 -5.47 17.28
N THR A 47 -26.49 -4.89 16.11
CA THR A 47 -25.46 -4.64 15.11
C THR A 47 -24.44 -3.60 15.58
N ALA A 48 -24.90 -2.47 16.13
CA ALA A 48 -24.00 -1.37 16.50
C ALA A 48 -23.18 -1.64 17.77
N LEU A 49 -23.76 -2.30 18.78
CA LEU A 49 -23.12 -2.47 20.09
C LEU A 49 -22.45 -3.83 20.28
N ILE A 50 -22.88 -4.86 19.55
CA ILE A 50 -22.43 -6.24 19.76
C ILE A 50 -21.64 -6.72 18.54
N VAL A 51 -22.28 -6.78 17.37
CA VAL A 51 -21.68 -7.41 16.17
C VAL A 51 -20.56 -6.56 15.57
N MET A 52 -20.79 -5.27 15.34
CA MET A 52 -19.79 -4.40 14.71
C MET A 52 -18.50 -4.26 15.52
N PRO A 53 -18.53 -3.98 16.84
CA PRO A 53 -17.30 -3.87 17.62
C PRO A 53 -16.48 -5.15 17.64
N GLN A 54 -17.15 -6.31 17.70
CA GLN A 54 -16.49 -7.61 17.62
C GLN A 54 -15.88 -7.84 16.23
N ALA A 55 -16.64 -7.58 15.17
CA ALA A 55 -16.17 -7.76 13.79
C ALA A 55 -14.95 -6.89 13.49
N LEU A 56 -14.98 -5.62 13.90
CA LEU A 56 -13.83 -4.71 13.77
C LEU A 56 -12.60 -5.27 14.49
N ARG A 57 -12.76 -5.77 15.71
CA ARG A 57 -11.66 -6.38 16.48
C ARG A 57 -11.06 -7.60 15.75
N HIS A 58 -11.87 -8.39 15.06
CA HIS A 58 -11.38 -9.52 14.25
C HIS A 58 -10.62 -9.09 12.99
N VAL A 59 -11.02 -7.97 12.36
CA VAL A 59 -10.44 -7.50 11.10
C VAL A 59 -9.16 -6.69 11.32
N ILE A 60 -9.05 -5.95 12.43
CA ILE A 60 -7.90 -5.08 12.75
C ILE A 60 -6.54 -5.81 12.62
N PRO A 61 -6.32 -7.02 13.17
CA PRO A 61 -5.05 -7.73 13.00
C PRO A 61 -4.70 -7.97 11.54
N GLY A 62 -5.67 -8.37 10.71
CA GLY A 62 -5.47 -8.59 9.27
C GLY A 62 -5.17 -7.30 8.49
N LEU A 63 -5.81 -6.20 8.87
CA LEU A 63 -5.53 -4.87 8.32
C LEU A 63 -4.10 -4.43 8.64
N VAL A 64 -3.68 -4.57 9.89
CA VAL A 64 -2.34 -4.20 10.33
C VAL A 64 -1.29 -5.06 9.60
N ASN A 65 -1.53 -6.36 9.45
CA ASN A 65 -0.64 -7.23 8.69
C ASN A 65 -0.52 -6.80 7.22
N SER A 66 -1.63 -6.44 6.58
CA SER A 66 -1.65 -5.96 5.19
C SER A 66 -0.92 -4.62 5.05
N PHE A 67 -1.08 -3.72 6.03
CA PHE A 67 -0.35 -2.45 6.08
C PHE A 67 1.16 -2.66 6.22
N ILE A 68 1.59 -3.58 7.09
CA ILE A 68 3.01 -3.93 7.25
C ILE A 68 3.57 -4.49 5.93
N ALA A 69 2.83 -5.35 5.24
CA ALA A 69 3.24 -5.88 3.94
C ALA A 69 3.43 -4.77 2.90
N LEU A 70 2.44 -3.87 2.77
CA LEU A 70 2.52 -2.72 1.86
C LEU A 70 3.72 -1.81 2.15
N PHE A 71 4.03 -1.59 3.43
CA PHE A 71 5.18 -0.79 3.84
C PHE A 71 6.50 -1.46 3.41
N LYS A 72 6.62 -2.78 3.58
CA LYS A 72 7.78 -3.55 3.14
C LYS A 72 7.93 -3.52 1.61
N ASP A 73 6.84 -3.73 0.88
CA ASP A 73 6.87 -3.77 -0.59
C ASP A 73 7.25 -2.41 -1.18
N THR A 74 6.72 -1.31 -0.62
CA THR A 74 7.07 0.06 -1.04
C THR A 74 8.54 0.39 -0.76
N SER A 75 9.04 -0.04 0.41
CA SER A 75 10.44 0.16 0.79
C SER A 75 11.38 -0.61 -0.15
N LEU A 76 11.03 -1.87 -0.45
CA LEU A 76 11.79 -2.71 -1.38
C LEU A 76 11.85 -2.09 -2.78
N VAL A 77 10.70 -1.70 -3.34
CA VAL A 77 10.63 -1.08 -4.68
C VAL A 77 11.46 0.20 -4.73
N SER A 78 11.39 1.04 -3.69
CA SER A 78 12.18 2.28 -3.62
C SER A 78 13.69 2.02 -3.61
N ILE A 79 14.14 1.01 -2.84
CA ILE A 79 15.54 0.60 -2.79
C ILE A 79 16.02 0.08 -4.14
N VAL A 80 15.24 -0.81 -4.78
CA VAL A 80 15.56 -1.35 -6.11
C VAL A 80 15.64 -0.24 -7.15
N ALA A 81 14.69 0.70 -7.16
CA ALA A 81 14.69 1.83 -8.09
C ALA A 81 15.92 2.73 -7.91
N LEU A 82 16.37 2.95 -6.67
CA LEU A 82 17.59 3.72 -6.40
C LEU A 82 18.83 3.01 -6.95
N PHE A 83 18.95 1.69 -6.76
CA PHE A 83 20.08 0.93 -7.30
C PHE A 83 20.08 0.89 -8.82
N ASP A 84 18.91 0.75 -9.45
CA ASP A 84 18.76 0.79 -10.91
C ASP A 84 19.15 2.16 -11.48
N LEU A 85 18.72 3.25 -10.83
CA LEU A 85 19.12 4.61 -11.18
C LEU A 85 20.63 4.82 -11.04
N LEU A 86 21.23 4.37 -9.94
CA LEU A 86 22.68 4.47 -9.73
C LEU A 86 23.46 3.63 -10.73
N GLY A 87 22.97 2.44 -11.08
CA GLY A 87 23.53 1.60 -12.13
C GLY A 87 23.49 2.30 -13.48
N SER A 88 22.33 2.85 -13.85
CA SER A 88 22.12 3.63 -15.08
C SER A 88 23.05 4.85 -15.14
N LEU A 89 23.19 5.60 -14.05
CA LEU A 89 24.12 6.74 -13.97
C LEU A 89 25.59 6.32 -14.13
N ARG A 90 26.01 5.23 -13.48
CA ARG A 90 27.38 4.69 -13.63
C ARG A 90 27.65 4.23 -15.06
N ALA A 91 26.67 3.59 -15.70
CA ALA A 91 26.77 3.19 -17.11
C ALA A 91 26.97 4.42 -18.02
N SER A 92 26.23 5.51 -17.78
CA SER A 92 26.40 6.78 -18.51
C SER A 92 27.79 7.40 -18.34
N PHE A 93 28.43 7.28 -17.17
CA PHE A 93 29.81 7.75 -16.95
C PHE A 93 30.88 6.82 -17.53
N SER A 94 30.55 5.55 -17.79
CA SER A 94 31.45 4.61 -18.47
C SER A 94 31.42 4.72 -20.00
N ASP A 95 30.50 5.52 -20.54
CA ASP A 95 30.33 5.73 -21.98
C ASP A 95 31.32 6.81 -22.49
N PRO A 96 32.33 6.47 -23.33
CA PRO A 96 33.38 7.40 -23.75
C PRO A 96 32.86 8.59 -24.58
N VAL A 97 31.64 8.50 -25.09
CA VAL A 97 30.96 9.56 -25.88
C VAL A 97 30.61 10.77 -25.02
N TRP A 98 30.34 10.59 -23.72
CA TRP A 98 29.97 11.67 -22.79
C TRP A 98 31.12 12.16 -21.89
N ALA A 99 32.28 11.51 -21.96
CA ALA A 99 33.52 11.93 -21.29
C ALA A 99 34.71 11.98 -22.27
N PRO A 100 34.69 12.83 -23.32
CA PRO A 100 35.86 12.96 -24.19
C PRO A 100 37.02 13.64 -23.43
N PRO A 101 38.28 13.17 -23.61
CA PRO A 101 39.47 13.72 -22.94
C PRO A 101 39.73 15.21 -23.19
N THR A 102 39.06 15.79 -24.20
CA THR A 102 39.27 17.16 -24.66
C THR A 102 38.64 18.19 -23.73
N THR A 103 37.62 17.85 -22.95
CA THR A 103 36.92 18.82 -22.08
C THR A 103 37.81 19.34 -20.96
N LEU A 104 38.74 18.51 -20.46
CA LEU A 104 39.73 18.91 -19.45
C LEU A 104 40.76 19.89 -20.03
N PHE A 105 41.31 19.62 -21.22
CA PHE A 105 42.33 20.48 -21.84
C PHE A 105 41.75 21.81 -22.35
N THR A 106 40.56 21.77 -22.96
CA THR A 106 39.86 22.98 -23.43
C THR A 106 39.44 23.86 -22.25
N GLY A 107 38.99 23.31 -21.13
CA GLY A 107 38.65 24.09 -19.94
C GLY A 107 39.80 24.95 -19.40
N PHE A 108 41.01 24.39 -19.33
CA PHE A 108 42.19 25.13 -18.85
C PHE A 108 42.76 26.13 -19.85
N ALA A 109 42.54 25.94 -21.16
CA ALA A 109 43.06 26.82 -22.21
C ALA A 109 42.26 28.12 -22.39
N PHE A 110 40.98 28.15 -22.02
CA PHE A 110 40.10 29.31 -22.17
C PHE A 110 39.98 30.18 -20.90
N THR A 111 40.49 29.71 -19.76
CA THR A 111 40.53 30.47 -18.49
C THR A 111 41.93 31.01 -18.16
N GLY A 112 42.89 30.89 -19.08
CA GLY A 112 44.21 31.50 -19.01
C GLY A 112 44.27 32.84 -19.74
#